data_AF-A0A2G9TI51-F1
#
_entry.id   AF-A0A2G9TI51-F1
#
_cell.length_a   1.000
_cell.length_b   1.000
_cell.length_c   1.000
_cell.angle_alpha   90.00
_cell.angle_beta   90.00
_cell.angle_gamma   90.00
#
_symmetry.space_group_name_H-M   'P 1'
#
loop_
_entity.id
_entity.type
_entity.pdbx_description
1 polymer ?
#
loop_
_entity_poly.entity_id
_entity_poly.type
_entity_poly.pdbx_seq_one_letter_code
_entity_poly.pdbx_strand_id
1 'polypeptide(L)'
;LQGKTFDTEAEFRGYYVMLHLHDSNIMRQVLSYRKEVRESQPVRLALQLSGALQNKNYVRFFRLLKKEATYLQCCICHRYFNTVLSNALHTMMTAYGRHSAFLLEISYLLRVLAWDDREDALNSLIPYGVEPNNLNYEQVFFNHDTFVQDPDAPMRPFRWIDAKNNVSWSQVVYGPAPFSFFSIAVMTDSFDDSGRYNKDPVLSAVFEKYSLQSEAQRLLFAEQNQAPVKPASIATMRQEHHEARSWVTSTVENVVREVADEESFTICKDANVEGLAASISGGLVDEFL
;
A
#
# COMPACT_ATOMS: atom_id res chain seq x y z
N LEU A 1 16.31 -6.82 16.11
CA LEU A 1 16.30 -6.39 14.70
C LEU A 1 17.20 -5.16 14.56
N GLN A 2 18.32 -5.28 13.86
CA GLN A 2 19.24 -4.16 13.62
C GLN A 2 18.50 -3.02 12.90
N GLY A 3 18.50 -1.84 13.51
CA GLY A 3 17.73 -0.67 13.13
C GLY A 3 18.22 -0.03 11.83
N LYS A 4 17.92 -0.64 10.69
CA LYS A 4 18.00 0.06 9.41
C LYS A 4 16.96 1.17 9.40
N THR A 5 17.41 2.40 9.16
CA THR A 5 16.60 3.59 8.96
C THR A 5 16.57 3.88 7.46
N PHE A 6 15.40 4.22 6.94
CA PHE A 6 15.27 4.66 5.55
C PHE A 6 14.89 6.13 5.53
N ASP A 7 15.53 6.93 4.67
CA ASP A 7 15.24 8.36 4.57
C ASP A 7 13.79 8.63 4.13
N THR A 8 13.20 7.69 3.37
CA THR A 8 11.81 7.75 2.90
C THR A 8 10.79 7.28 3.94
N GLU A 9 11.22 6.68 5.07
CA GLU A 9 10.31 6.12 6.08
C GLU A 9 9.30 7.17 6.57
N ALA A 10 9.77 8.38 6.87
CA ALA A 10 8.93 9.48 7.33
C ALA A 10 7.83 9.86 6.33
N GLU A 11 8.17 9.91 5.05
CA GLU A 11 7.24 10.26 3.97
C GLU A 11 6.09 9.24 3.87
N PHE A 12 6.43 7.96 3.74
CA PHE A 12 5.44 6.89 3.61
C PHE A 12 4.61 6.69 4.88
N ARG A 13 5.20 6.89 6.06
CA ARG A 13 4.46 6.91 7.32
C ARG A 13 3.45 8.05 7.36
N GLY A 14 3.83 9.23 6.87
CA GLY A 14 2.90 10.36 6.69
C GLY A 14 1.74 10.01 5.77
N TYR A 15 2.01 9.42 4.60
CA TYR A 15 0.98 8.97 3.66
C TYR A 15 0.04 7.94 4.29
N TYR A 16 0.59 6.96 5.00
CA TYR A 16 -0.20 5.94 5.68
C TYR A 16 -1.19 6.54 6.68
N VAL A 17 -0.76 7.53 7.48
CA VAL A 17 -1.64 8.27 8.40
C VAL A 17 -2.69 9.07 7.61
N MET A 18 -2.32 9.73 6.51
CA MET A 18 -3.25 10.47 5.67
C MET A 18 -4.27 9.58 4.95
N LEU A 19 -3.98 8.30 4.70
CA LEU A 19 -4.94 7.34 4.14
C LEU A 19 -6.02 6.92 5.15
N HIS A 20 -5.77 7.12 6.45
CA HIS A 20 -6.62 6.70 7.55
C HIS A 20 -7.03 7.86 8.47
N LEU A 21 -7.22 9.08 7.92
CA LEU A 21 -7.56 10.26 8.73
C LEU A 21 -8.87 10.13 9.52
N HIS A 22 -9.79 9.28 9.07
CA HIS A 22 -11.07 9.02 9.74
C HIS A 22 -10.95 8.00 10.88
N ASP A 23 -9.86 7.23 10.94
CA ASP A 23 -9.66 6.22 11.97
C ASP A 23 -9.21 6.87 13.28
N SER A 24 -10.00 6.71 14.34
CA SER A 24 -9.66 7.19 15.68
C SER A 24 -8.43 6.49 16.27
N ASN A 25 -8.09 5.28 15.78
CA ASN A 25 -6.97 4.49 16.28
C ASN A 25 -5.62 4.88 15.66
N ILE A 26 -5.61 5.70 14.62
CA ILE A 26 -4.37 6.07 13.92
C ILE A 26 -3.34 6.74 14.86
N MET A 27 -3.82 7.47 15.87
CA MET A 27 -2.97 8.08 16.88
C MET A 27 -2.18 7.04 17.68
N ARG A 28 -2.80 5.91 18.03
CA ARG A 28 -2.11 4.81 18.73
C ARG A 28 -0.99 4.24 17.88
N GLN A 29 -1.22 4.09 16.57
CA GLN A 29 -0.17 3.63 15.65
C GLN A 29 0.97 4.64 15.55
N VAL A 30 0.68 5.94 15.45
CA VAL A 30 1.73 6.97 15.39
C VAL A 30 2.57 7.03 16.66
N LEU A 31 1.99 6.74 17.83
CA LEU A 31 2.74 6.68 19.09
C LEU A 31 3.76 5.53 19.11
N SER A 32 3.54 4.46 18.35
CA SER A 32 4.50 3.35 18.21
C SER A 32 5.70 3.69 17.32
N TYR A 33 5.64 4.78 16.55
CA TYR A 33 6.74 5.19 15.69
C TYR A 33 7.93 5.72 16.49
N ARG A 34 9.12 5.58 15.92
CA ARG A 34 10.37 6.15 16.45
C ARG A 34 10.23 7.67 16.57
N LYS A 35 10.90 8.27 17.54
CA LYS A 35 10.74 9.70 17.86
C LYS A 35 11.04 10.58 16.64
N GLU A 36 12.08 10.25 15.89
CA GLU A 36 12.55 10.97 14.70
C GLU A 36 11.48 10.97 13.59
N VAL A 37 10.85 9.81 13.37
CA VAL A 37 9.77 9.64 12.38
C VAL A 37 8.51 10.36 12.84
N ARG A 38 8.16 10.25 14.12
CA ARG A 38 6.98 10.89 14.70
C ARG A 38 7.07 12.42 14.67
N GLU A 39 8.25 12.97 14.90
CA GLU A 39 8.49 14.41 14.89
C GLU A 39 8.74 14.97 13.48
N SER A 40 8.84 14.11 12.47
CA SER A 40 9.01 14.52 11.07
C SER A 40 7.85 15.38 10.56
N GLN A 41 8.15 16.28 9.61
CA GLN A 41 7.15 17.14 8.96
C GLN A 41 5.96 16.37 8.34
N PRO A 42 6.14 15.30 7.54
CA PRO A 42 5.02 14.60 6.92
C PRO A 42 4.06 13.96 7.95
N VAL A 43 4.59 13.37 9.03
CA VAL A 43 3.77 12.77 10.09
C VAL A 43 3.06 13.83 10.92
N ARG A 44 3.76 14.93 11.27
CA ARG A 44 3.15 16.06 11.99
C ARG A 44 2.02 16.70 11.21
N LEU A 45 2.20 16.91 9.91
CA LEU A 45 1.15 17.42 9.02
C LEU A 45 -0.05 16.47 9.00
N ALA A 46 0.17 15.16 8.86
CA ALA A 46 -0.90 14.17 8.86
C ALA A 46 -1.71 14.18 10.18
N LEU A 47 -1.04 14.30 11.33
CA LEU A 47 -1.69 14.45 12.64
C LEU A 47 -2.51 15.75 12.73
N GLN A 48 -1.98 16.86 12.22
CA GLN A 48 -2.71 18.13 12.20
C GLN A 48 -3.94 18.09 11.29
N LEU A 49 -3.86 17.40 10.15
CA LEU A 49 -4.98 17.16 9.24
C LEU A 49 -6.04 16.26 9.89
N SER A 50 -5.63 15.19 10.58
CA SER A 50 -6.53 14.32 11.33
C SER A 50 -7.28 15.10 12.40
N GLY A 51 -6.57 15.89 13.20
CA GLY A 51 -7.20 16.76 14.19
C GLY A 51 -8.11 17.82 13.57
N ALA A 52 -7.77 18.39 12.42
CA ALA A 52 -8.65 19.33 11.72
C ALA A 52 -9.94 18.67 11.23
N LEU A 53 -9.86 17.43 10.73
CA LEU A 53 -11.00 16.66 10.26
C LEU A 53 -11.92 16.24 11.41
N GLN A 54 -11.35 15.70 12.50
CA GLN A 54 -12.10 15.28 13.69
C GLN A 54 -12.84 16.44 14.35
N ASN A 55 -12.22 17.63 14.40
CA ASN A 55 -12.84 18.84 14.95
C ASN A 55 -13.74 19.58 13.95
N LYS A 56 -14.02 19.00 12.77
CA LYS A 56 -14.80 19.63 11.67
C LYS A 56 -14.27 21.02 11.26
N ASN A 57 -12.98 21.27 11.44
CA ASN A 57 -12.34 22.55 11.12
C ASN A 57 -11.85 22.59 9.67
N TYR A 58 -12.80 22.76 8.75
CA TYR A 58 -12.55 22.82 7.30
C TYR A 58 -11.58 23.95 6.90
N VAL A 59 -11.67 25.13 7.55
CA VAL A 59 -10.76 26.25 7.28
C VAL A 59 -9.31 25.86 7.56
N ARG A 60 -9.06 25.21 8.70
CA ARG A 60 -7.73 24.73 9.06
C ARG A 60 -7.27 23.62 8.12
N PHE A 61 -8.15 22.69 7.76
CA PHE A 61 -7.85 21.59 6.85
C PHE A 61 -7.33 22.11 5.49
N PHE A 62 -8.09 22.95 4.80
CA PHE A 62 -7.68 23.51 3.51
C PHE A 62 -6.45 24.43 3.62
N ARG A 63 -6.32 25.18 4.71
CA ARG A 63 -5.14 26.03 4.96
C ARG A 63 -3.87 25.20 5.08
N LEU A 64 -3.91 24.08 5.81
CA LEU A 64 -2.77 23.16 5.95
C LEU A 64 -2.40 22.55 4.60
N LEU A 65 -3.37 22.10 3.82
CA LEU A 65 -3.12 21.54 2.49
C LEU A 65 -2.52 22.57 1.52
N LYS A 66 -3.03 23.80 1.49
CA LYS A 66 -2.49 24.85 0.60
C LYS A 66 -1.06 25.23 0.99
N LYS A 67 -0.76 25.39 2.28
CA LYS A 67 0.54 25.92 2.74
C LYS A 67 1.63 24.88 2.96
N GLU A 68 1.30 23.73 3.54
CA GLU A 68 2.31 22.81 4.07
C GLU A 68 2.37 21.47 3.33
N ALA A 69 1.29 21.08 2.63
CA ALA A 69 1.22 19.79 1.95
C ALA A 69 1.89 19.79 0.57
N THR A 70 2.56 18.68 0.27
CA THR A 70 3.10 18.37 -1.07
C THR A 70 2.00 17.93 -2.02
N TYR A 71 2.31 17.84 -3.32
CA TYR A 71 1.37 17.39 -4.35
C TYR A 71 0.74 16.03 -4.02
N LEU A 72 1.54 15.02 -3.68
CA LEU A 72 1.04 13.67 -3.35
C LEU A 72 0.19 13.66 -2.08
N GLN A 73 0.57 14.44 -1.06
CA GLN A 73 -0.23 14.58 0.16
C GLN A 73 -1.61 15.17 -0.14
N CYS A 74 -1.68 16.20 -0.99
CA CYS A 74 -2.94 16.77 -1.46
C CYS A 74 -3.78 15.73 -2.23
N CYS A 75 -3.16 14.95 -3.12
CA CYS A 75 -3.85 13.90 -3.87
C CYS A 75 -4.47 12.84 -2.96
N ILE A 76 -3.74 12.41 -1.92
CA ILE A 76 -4.27 11.47 -0.93
C ILE A 76 -5.45 12.10 -0.19
N CYS A 77 -5.31 13.35 0.26
CA CYS A 77 -6.34 14.04 1.02
C CYS A 77 -7.58 14.43 0.19
N HIS A 78 -7.48 14.46 -1.13
CA HIS A 78 -8.58 14.79 -2.05
C HIS A 78 -9.81 13.90 -1.83
N ARG A 79 -9.60 12.63 -1.45
CA ARG A 79 -10.69 11.69 -1.11
C ARG A 79 -11.60 12.17 0.02
N TYR A 80 -11.11 13.02 0.92
CA TYR A 80 -11.89 13.54 2.05
C TYR A 80 -12.59 14.85 1.73
N PHE A 81 -12.37 15.45 0.55
CA PHE A 81 -12.89 16.78 0.26
C PHE A 81 -14.41 16.82 0.28
N ASN A 82 -15.09 15.84 -0.32
CA ASN A 82 -16.56 15.77 -0.28
C ASN A 82 -17.08 15.67 1.16
N THR A 83 -16.42 14.88 2.01
CA THR A 83 -16.75 14.78 3.44
C THR A 83 -16.50 16.09 4.18
N VAL A 84 -15.38 16.76 3.92
CA VAL A 84 -15.04 18.07 4.52
C VAL A 84 -16.03 19.14 4.05
N LEU A 85 -16.37 19.17 2.77
CA LEU A 85 -17.34 20.08 2.18
C LEU A 85 -18.73 19.88 2.79
N SER A 86 -19.21 18.64 2.85
CA SER A 86 -20.49 18.30 3.48
C SER A 86 -20.56 18.75 4.93
N ASN A 87 -19.52 18.42 5.73
CA ASN A 87 -19.43 18.88 7.12
C ASN A 87 -19.37 20.41 7.23
N ALA A 88 -18.67 21.08 6.33
CA ALA A 88 -18.58 22.54 6.33
C ALA A 88 -19.92 23.21 6.03
N LEU A 89 -20.62 22.76 4.97
CA LEU A 89 -21.92 23.29 4.59
C LEU A 89 -22.97 23.01 5.67
N HIS A 90 -22.96 21.81 6.26
CA HIS A 90 -23.82 21.49 7.41
C HIS A 90 -23.51 22.38 8.63
N THR A 91 -22.23 22.64 8.90
CA THR A 91 -21.83 23.56 9.98
C THR A 91 -22.30 24.99 9.71
N MET A 92 -22.22 25.47 8.47
CA MET A 92 -22.75 26.78 8.08
C MET A 92 -24.28 26.81 8.23
N MET A 93 -24.99 25.77 7.77
CA MET A 93 -26.44 25.66 7.89
C MET A 93 -26.89 25.73 9.35
N THR A 94 -26.22 25.00 10.25
CA THR A 94 -26.55 24.99 11.68
C THR A 94 -26.19 26.30 12.39
N ALA A 95 -25.10 26.97 12.00
CA ALA A 95 -24.67 28.23 12.61
C ALA A 95 -25.51 29.44 12.19
N TYR A 96 -25.88 29.51 10.90
CA TYR A 96 -26.65 30.63 10.33
C TYR A 96 -28.16 30.36 10.31
N GLY A 97 -28.60 29.11 10.47
CA GLY A 97 -29.98 28.63 10.35
C GLY A 97 -30.97 29.05 11.44
N ARG A 98 -30.83 30.25 12.00
CA ARG A 98 -31.92 30.85 12.83
C ARG A 98 -33.19 31.11 12.01
N HIS A 99 -33.03 31.25 10.70
CA HIS A 99 -34.10 31.31 9.71
C HIS A 99 -33.96 30.09 8.78
N SER A 100 -35.08 29.60 8.24
CA SER A 100 -35.10 28.43 7.33
C SER A 100 -34.23 28.64 6.08
N ALA A 101 -33.92 29.90 5.73
CA ALA A 101 -33.00 30.23 4.66
C ALA A 101 -32.14 31.46 4.95
N PHE A 102 -30.96 31.52 4.34
CA PHE A 102 -30.02 32.64 4.42
C PHE A 102 -29.16 32.76 3.15
N LEU A 103 -28.51 33.91 3.00
CA LEU A 103 -27.64 34.22 1.87
C LEU A 103 -26.19 34.33 2.36
N LEU A 104 -25.24 33.82 1.56
CA LEU A 104 -23.80 34.03 1.77
C LEU A 104 -23.13 34.51 0.49
N GLU A 105 -22.11 35.35 0.67
CA GLU A 105 -21.23 35.77 -0.44
C GLU A 105 -20.41 34.60 -0.97
N ILE A 106 -20.43 34.38 -2.28
CA ILE A 106 -19.66 33.32 -2.94
C ILE A 106 -18.15 33.52 -2.72
N SER A 107 -17.70 34.77 -2.68
CA SER A 107 -16.30 35.13 -2.41
C SER A 107 -15.79 34.66 -1.04
N TYR A 108 -16.68 34.58 -0.05
CA TYR A 108 -16.37 34.00 1.26
C TYR A 108 -16.18 32.48 1.15
N LEU A 109 -17.10 31.80 0.45
CA LEU A 109 -17.05 30.35 0.26
C LEU A 109 -15.81 29.91 -0.53
N LEU A 110 -15.46 30.61 -1.62
CA LEU A 110 -14.24 30.35 -2.39
C LEU A 110 -12.99 30.37 -1.51
N ARG A 111 -12.91 31.36 -0.61
CA ARG A 111 -11.77 31.53 0.30
C ARG A 111 -11.69 30.43 1.34
N VAL A 112 -12.84 30.06 1.90
CA VAL A 112 -12.96 29.17 3.06
C VAL A 112 -12.88 27.69 2.68
N LEU A 113 -13.50 27.33 1.56
CA LEU A 113 -13.54 25.97 1.00
C LEU A 113 -12.50 25.76 -0.10
N ALA A 114 -11.67 26.79 -0.33
CA ALA A 114 -10.47 26.73 -1.14
C ALA A 114 -10.68 26.39 -2.62
N TRP A 115 -11.87 26.66 -3.17
CA TRP A 115 -12.13 26.61 -4.60
C TRP A 115 -11.31 27.64 -5.37
N ASP A 116 -11.02 27.32 -6.63
CA ASP A 116 -10.22 28.15 -7.54
C ASP A 116 -11.08 29.20 -8.24
N ASP A 117 -12.27 28.82 -8.70
CA ASP A 117 -13.19 29.69 -9.40
C ASP A 117 -14.63 29.53 -8.93
N ARG A 118 -15.44 30.51 -9.35
CA ARG A 118 -16.85 30.62 -9.01
C ARG A 118 -17.68 29.51 -9.63
N GLU A 119 -17.39 29.12 -10.86
CA GLU A 119 -18.21 28.17 -11.61
C GLU A 119 -18.08 26.77 -11.02
N ASP A 120 -16.86 26.32 -10.72
CA ASP A 120 -16.56 25.07 -10.04
C ASP A 120 -17.17 25.02 -8.65
N ALA A 121 -17.15 26.14 -7.91
CA ALA A 121 -17.80 26.24 -6.61
C ALA A 121 -19.32 26.06 -6.71
N LEU A 122 -20.00 26.80 -7.60
CA LEU A 122 -21.44 26.66 -7.81
C LEU A 122 -21.80 25.24 -8.26
N ASN A 123 -21.05 24.68 -9.20
CA ASN A 123 -21.22 23.31 -9.67
C ASN A 123 -20.99 22.25 -8.58
N SER A 124 -20.14 22.55 -7.59
CA SER A 124 -19.92 21.71 -6.41
C SER A 124 -21.04 21.82 -5.38
N LEU A 125 -21.78 22.94 -5.37
CA LEU A 125 -22.84 23.25 -4.43
C LEU A 125 -24.21 22.69 -4.84
N ILE A 126 -24.46 22.50 -6.15
CA ILE A 126 -25.73 21.97 -6.69
C ILE A 126 -26.19 20.68 -5.98
N PRO A 127 -25.34 19.64 -5.79
CA PRO A 127 -25.79 18.40 -5.15
C PRO A 127 -26.23 18.57 -3.70
N TYR A 128 -25.80 19.64 -3.03
CA TYR A 128 -26.14 19.97 -1.65
C TYR A 128 -27.43 20.80 -1.54
N GLY A 129 -28.09 21.12 -2.66
CA GLY A 129 -29.31 21.94 -2.67
C GLY A 129 -29.06 23.43 -2.43
N VAL A 130 -27.84 23.90 -2.71
CA VAL A 130 -27.43 25.31 -2.58
C VAL A 130 -27.42 25.94 -3.97
N GLU A 131 -28.20 27.00 -4.15
CA GLU A 131 -28.45 27.63 -5.44
C GLU A 131 -27.87 29.05 -5.51
N PRO A 132 -27.47 29.56 -6.68
CA PRO A 132 -27.09 30.96 -6.83
C PRO A 132 -28.31 31.87 -6.63
N ASN A 133 -28.11 33.06 -6.06
CA ASN A 133 -29.17 34.05 -5.92
C ASN A 133 -29.50 34.69 -7.29
N ASN A 134 -30.78 34.64 -7.67
CA ASN A 134 -31.28 35.18 -8.94
C ASN A 134 -31.15 36.70 -9.09
N LEU A 135 -31.08 37.43 -7.98
CA LEU A 135 -30.98 38.91 -7.98
C LEU A 135 -29.53 39.39 -7.85
N ASN A 136 -28.68 38.61 -7.19
CA ASN A 136 -27.29 38.93 -6.98
C ASN A 136 -26.43 37.68 -7.13
N TYR A 137 -25.79 37.53 -8.29
CA TYR A 137 -24.95 36.38 -8.63
C TYR A 137 -23.67 36.22 -7.79
N GLU A 138 -23.34 37.22 -6.96
CA GLU A 138 -22.28 37.15 -5.94
C GLU A 138 -22.74 36.44 -4.65
N GLN A 139 -24.03 36.11 -4.54
CA GLN A 139 -24.59 35.44 -3.39
C GLN A 139 -25.12 34.06 -3.74
N VAL A 140 -25.05 33.15 -2.77
CA VAL A 140 -25.70 31.84 -2.81
C VAL A 140 -26.75 31.75 -1.73
N PHE A 141 -27.83 31.06 -2.06
CA PHE A 141 -28.98 30.82 -1.23
C PHE A 141 -28.87 29.44 -0.59
N PHE A 142 -28.85 29.44 0.74
CA PHE A 142 -28.92 28.26 1.57
C PHE A 142 -30.33 28.13 2.12
N ASN A 143 -30.94 26.96 1.93
CA ASN A 143 -32.25 26.64 2.49
C ASN A 143 -32.17 25.29 3.21
N HIS A 144 -32.67 25.24 4.43
CA HIS A 144 -32.69 24.04 5.26
C HIS A 144 -33.59 22.94 4.67
N ASP A 145 -34.68 23.32 3.98
CA ASP A 145 -35.65 22.36 3.44
C ASP A 145 -35.12 21.62 2.20
N THR A 146 -34.22 22.25 1.43
CA THR A 146 -33.62 21.68 0.23
C THR A 146 -32.23 21.09 0.48
N PHE A 147 -31.65 21.32 1.67
CA PHE A 147 -30.29 20.91 1.97
C PHE A 147 -30.17 19.39 2.08
N VAL A 148 -29.25 18.84 1.29
CA VAL A 148 -28.90 17.41 1.35
C VAL A 148 -27.51 17.28 1.97
N GLN A 149 -27.46 16.58 3.10
CA GLN A 149 -26.19 16.22 3.73
C GLN A 149 -25.61 14.96 3.07
N ASP A 150 -24.31 14.99 2.77
CA ASP A 150 -23.57 13.88 2.16
C ASP A 150 -24.20 13.33 0.86
N PRO A 151 -24.49 14.19 -0.15
CA PRO A 151 -24.97 13.73 -1.45
C PRO A 151 -23.88 12.88 -2.14
N ASP A 152 -24.31 11.99 -3.04
CA ASP A 152 -23.40 11.26 -3.94
C ASP A 152 -22.86 12.19 -5.04
N ALA A 153 -21.99 13.12 -4.61
CA ALA A 153 -21.39 14.12 -5.47
C ALA A 153 -20.09 13.59 -6.10
N PRO A 154 -19.89 13.79 -7.41
CA PRO A 154 -18.65 13.40 -8.05
C PRO A 154 -17.47 14.19 -7.48
N MET A 155 -16.33 13.52 -7.31
CA MET A 155 -15.11 14.19 -6.89
C MET A 155 -14.65 15.16 -8.00
N ARG A 156 -14.59 16.45 -7.69
CA ARG A 156 -14.16 17.49 -8.64
C ARG A 156 -12.68 17.85 -8.46
N PRO A 157 -11.96 18.13 -9.54
CA PRO A 157 -10.56 18.51 -9.47
C PRO A 157 -10.40 19.92 -8.87
N PHE A 158 -9.32 20.14 -8.12
CA PHE A 158 -8.92 21.46 -7.63
C PHE A 158 -7.63 21.85 -8.33
N ARG A 159 -7.67 22.90 -9.14
CA ARG A 159 -6.56 23.35 -10.00
C ARG A 159 -5.35 23.79 -9.17
N TRP A 160 -5.57 24.33 -7.97
CA TRP A 160 -4.45 24.64 -7.06
C TRP A 160 -3.68 23.40 -6.58
N ILE A 161 -4.29 22.21 -6.60
CA ILE A 161 -3.57 20.95 -6.31
C ILE A 161 -2.63 20.65 -7.47
N ASP A 162 -3.14 20.70 -8.70
CA ASP A 162 -2.34 20.45 -9.90
C ASP A 162 -1.19 21.47 -10.05
N ALA A 163 -1.43 22.73 -9.66
CA ALA A 163 -0.42 23.78 -9.63
C ALA A 163 0.72 23.53 -8.61
N LYS A 164 0.57 22.57 -7.68
CA LYS A 164 1.67 22.13 -6.81
C LYS A 164 2.62 21.15 -7.49
N ASN A 165 2.20 20.53 -8.60
CA ASN A 165 3.06 19.62 -9.34
C ASN A 165 3.95 20.41 -10.30
N ASN A 166 5.23 20.51 -9.97
CA ASN A 166 6.24 21.22 -10.78
C ASN A 166 7.21 20.25 -11.48
N VAL A 167 6.95 18.95 -11.43
CA VAL A 167 7.87 17.89 -11.90
C VAL A 167 7.17 16.92 -12.84
N SER A 168 7.95 16.12 -13.58
CA SER A 168 7.39 15.09 -14.45
C SER A 168 6.71 13.99 -13.63
N TRP A 169 5.69 13.34 -14.20
CA TRP A 169 5.01 12.20 -13.56
C TRP A 169 5.97 11.09 -13.13
N SER A 170 7.03 10.85 -13.91
CA SER A 170 8.09 9.92 -13.52
C SER A 170 8.79 10.33 -12.23
N GLN A 171 9.13 11.61 -12.06
CA GLN A 171 9.76 12.12 -10.84
C GLN A 171 8.78 12.13 -9.65
N VAL A 172 7.48 12.33 -9.89
CA VAL A 172 6.46 12.19 -8.83
C VAL A 172 6.46 10.78 -8.26
N VAL A 173 6.54 9.75 -9.12
CA VAL A 173 6.43 8.34 -8.71
C VAL A 173 7.74 7.79 -8.17
N TYR A 174 8.86 8.06 -8.84
CA TYR A 174 10.18 7.51 -8.49
C TYR A 174 10.97 8.39 -7.52
N GLY A 175 10.46 9.57 -7.21
CA GLY A 175 11.14 10.55 -6.38
C GLY A 175 12.21 11.35 -7.14
N PRO A 176 13.02 12.14 -6.42
CA PRO A 176 14.01 13.05 -7.01
C PRO A 176 15.22 12.31 -7.61
N ALA A 177 15.40 11.03 -7.31
CA ALA A 177 16.47 10.22 -7.87
C ALA A 177 16.21 9.92 -9.36
N PRO A 178 17.24 9.94 -10.22
CA PRO A 178 17.08 9.59 -11.62
C PRO A 178 16.53 8.16 -11.71
N PHE A 179 15.42 8.01 -12.44
CA PHE A 179 14.78 6.73 -12.69
C PHE A 179 15.78 5.77 -13.33
N SER A 180 16.18 4.73 -12.59
CA SER A 180 16.87 3.59 -13.16
C SER A 180 15.81 2.58 -13.59
N PHE A 181 15.80 2.21 -14.86
CA PHE A 181 15.04 1.04 -15.28
C PHE A 181 15.58 -0.16 -14.51
N PHE A 182 14.82 -0.63 -13.53
CA PHE A 182 15.02 -1.98 -13.05
C PHE A 182 14.67 -2.87 -14.23
N SER A 183 15.66 -3.64 -14.71
CA SER A 183 15.36 -4.74 -15.61
C SER A 183 14.31 -5.56 -14.89
N ILE A 184 13.07 -5.56 -15.40
CA ILE A 184 12.07 -6.53 -14.96
C ILE A 184 12.79 -7.85 -15.06
N ALA A 185 12.95 -8.53 -13.92
CA ALA A 185 13.58 -9.84 -13.91
C ALA A 185 12.84 -10.63 -14.98
N VAL A 186 13.56 -10.98 -16.05
CA VAL A 186 12.98 -11.80 -17.11
C VAL A 186 12.49 -13.02 -16.38
N MET A 187 11.17 -13.22 -16.34
CA MET A 187 10.62 -14.45 -15.78
C MET A 187 11.27 -15.56 -16.58
N THR A 188 12.16 -16.30 -15.91
CA THR A 188 12.80 -17.45 -16.49
C THR A 188 11.71 -18.50 -16.66
N ASP A 189 11.38 -18.82 -17.90
CA ASP A 189 10.55 -19.98 -18.17
C ASP A 189 11.34 -21.22 -17.77
N SER A 190 10.88 -21.89 -16.71
CA SER A 190 11.50 -23.12 -16.21
C SER A 190 11.32 -24.31 -17.16
N PHE A 191 10.53 -24.15 -18.24
CA PHE A 191 10.26 -25.20 -19.22
C PHE A 191 11.06 -25.01 -20.53
N ASP A 192 11.41 -26.14 -21.14
CA ASP A 192 11.90 -26.16 -22.53
C ASP A 192 10.75 -26.18 -23.55
N ASP A 193 11.10 -26.06 -24.83
CA ASP A 193 10.14 -26.05 -25.94
C ASP A 193 9.38 -27.38 -26.10
N SER A 194 9.75 -28.42 -25.34
CA SER A 194 9.06 -29.71 -25.25
C SER A 194 8.20 -29.85 -23.98
N GLY A 195 8.05 -28.78 -23.19
CA GLY A 195 7.25 -28.73 -21.97
C GLY A 195 7.90 -29.43 -20.77
N ARG A 196 9.22 -29.63 -20.77
CA ARG A 196 9.94 -30.29 -19.67
C ARG A 196 10.54 -29.25 -18.73
N TYR A 197 10.41 -29.49 -17.43
CA TYR A 197 10.94 -28.62 -16.38
C TYR A 197 12.46 -28.82 -16.21
N ASN A 198 13.27 -27.99 -16.87
CA ASN A 198 14.73 -28.13 -16.87
C ASN A 198 15.52 -26.81 -16.85
N LYS A 199 14.86 -25.65 -16.85
CA LYS A 199 15.50 -24.32 -16.83
C LYS A 199 15.27 -23.58 -15.50
N ASP A 200 15.22 -24.31 -14.40
CA ASP A 200 15.07 -23.69 -13.08
C ASP A 200 16.45 -23.24 -12.53
N PRO A 201 16.68 -21.93 -12.36
CA PRO A 201 17.95 -21.42 -11.82
C PRO A 201 18.21 -21.81 -10.36
N VAL A 202 17.16 -22.06 -9.55
CA VAL A 202 17.29 -22.53 -8.17
C VAL A 202 17.76 -23.99 -8.17
N LEU A 203 17.14 -24.85 -8.96
CA LEU A 203 17.59 -26.24 -9.09
C LEU A 203 19.00 -26.34 -9.67
N SER A 204 19.32 -25.49 -10.65
CA SER A 204 20.65 -25.44 -11.25
C SER A 204 21.72 -25.07 -10.20
N ALA A 205 21.44 -24.08 -9.35
CA ALA A 205 22.31 -23.70 -8.25
C ALA A 205 22.48 -24.82 -7.20
N VAL A 206 21.41 -25.57 -6.92
CA VAL A 206 21.46 -26.74 -6.04
C VAL A 206 22.31 -27.86 -6.67
N PHE A 207 22.10 -28.19 -7.95
CA PHE A 207 22.90 -29.22 -8.63
C PHE A 207 24.38 -28.85 -8.74
N GLU A 208 24.71 -27.57 -8.93
CA GLU A 208 26.09 -27.07 -8.85
C GLU A 208 26.67 -27.20 -7.45
N LYS A 209 25.93 -26.78 -6.43
CA LYS A 209 26.36 -26.85 -5.02
C LYS A 209 26.72 -28.28 -4.59
N TYR A 210 26.00 -29.29 -5.09
CA TYR A 210 26.24 -30.69 -4.76
C TYR A 210 27.03 -31.47 -5.83
N SER A 211 27.53 -30.81 -6.90
CA SER A 211 28.25 -31.48 -8.01
C SER A 211 27.49 -32.62 -8.68
N LEU A 212 26.15 -32.56 -8.71
CA LEU A 212 25.26 -33.62 -9.21
C LEU A 212 24.99 -33.54 -10.72
N GLN A 213 25.64 -32.60 -11.43
CA GLN A 213 25.38 -32.32 -12.85
C GLN A 213 25.59 -33.55 -13.75
N SER A 214 26.64 -34.33 -13.49
CA SER A 214 26.97 -35.55 -14.24
C SER A 214 26.00 -36.70 -13.99
N GLU A 215 25.34 -36.74 -12.83
CA GLU A 215 24.41 -37.81 -12.45
C GLU A 215 22.99 -37.50 -12.95
N ALA A 216 22.58 -36.23 -12.88
CA ALA A 216 21.36 -35.73 -13.50
C ALA A 216 21.37 -35.91 -15.03
N GLN A 217 22.48 -35.58 -15.72
CA GLN A 217 22.62 -35.84 -17.15
C GLN A 217 22.54 -37.33 -17.49
N ARG A 218 23.19 -38.21 -16.71
CA ARG A 218 23.13 -39.66 -16.94
C ARG A 218 21.71 -40.22 -16.84
N LEU A 219 20.90 -39.74 -15.89
CA LEU A 219 19.52 -40.17 -15.73
C LEU A 219 18.62 -39.65 -16.87
N LEU A 220 18.84 -38.43 -17.34
CA LEU A 220 18.12 -37.85 -18.48
C LEU A 220 18.44 -38.58 -19.80
N PHE A 221 19.68 -39.03 -20.01
CA PHE A 221 20.06 -39.84 -21.17
C PHE A 221 19.63 -41.31 -21.07
N ALA A 222 19.49 -41.86 -19.86
CA ALA A 222 19.04 -43.24 -19.64
C ALA A 222 17.55 -43.43 -20.02
N GLU A 223 16.72 -42.41 -19.88
CA GLU A 223 15.32 -42.46 -20.35
C GLU A 223 15.19 -42.35 -21.87
N GLN A 224 16.19 -41.81 -22.58
CA GLN A 224 16.15 -41.67 -24.05
C GLN A 224 16.44 -42.98 -24.80
N ASN A 225 17.10 -43.97 -24.17
CA ASN A 225 17.65 -45.15 -24.86
C ASN A 225 16.98 -46.50 -24.50
N GLN A 226 15.71 -46.53 -24.07
CA GLN A 226 14.98 -47.79 -23.98
C GLN A 226 14.59 -48.32 -25.37
N ALA A 227 15.52 -49.01 -26.03
CA ALA A 227 15.21 -49.98 -27.08
C ALA A 227 14.71 -51.31 -26.45
N PRO A 228 13.79 -52.04 -27.11
CA PRO A 228 13.16 -53.22 -26.51
C PRO A 228 14.13 -54.42 -26.53
N VAL A 229 14.60 -54.88 -25.35
CA VAL A 229 15.50 -56.04 -25.22
C VAL A 229 14.82 -57.21 -24.48
N LYS A 230 15.10 -58.42 -25.00
CA LYS A 230 14.49 -59.75 -24.78
C LYS A 230 14.49 -60.30 -23.32
N PRO A 231 13.66 -61.33 -23.03
CA PRO A 231 13.13 -61.60 -21.68
C PRO A 231 14.02 -62.37 -20.68
N ALA A 232 15.27 -62.72 -21.01
CA ALA A 232 16.05 -63.66 -20.18
C ALA A 232 16.88 -63.00 -19.04
N SER A 233 16.95 -61.66 -18.98
CA SER A 233 17.78 -60.93 -18.00
C SER A 233 16.96 -60.14 -16.95
N ILE A 234 15.65 -60.39 -16.85
CA ILE A 234 14.70 -59.53 -16.13
C ILE A 234 14.82 -59.64 -14.60
N ALA A 235 15.26 -60.77 -14.04
CA ALA A 235 15.29 -60.96 -12.58
C ALA A 235 16.45 -60.19 -11.93
N THR A 236 17.66 -60.29 -12.48
CA THR A 236 18.87 -59.67 -11.91
C THR A 236 18.90 -58.15 -12.15
N MET A 237 18.47 -57.68 -13.33
CA MET A 237 18.37 -56.23 -13.61
C MET A 237 17.24 -55.55 -12.82
N ARG A 238 16.11 -56.22 -12.55
CA ARG A 238 15.02 -55.63 -11.75
C ARG A 238 15.46 -55.36 -10.32
N GLN A 239 16.30 -56.22 -9.75
CA GLN A 239 16.74 -56.07 -8.37
C GLN A 239 17.74 -54.92 -8.24
N GLU A 240 18.72 -54.81 -9.15
CA GLU A 240 19.65 -53.67 -9.20
C GLU A 240 18.94 -52.34 -9.52
N HIS A 241 17.95 -52.33 -10.44
CA HIS A 241 17.17 -51.12 -10.72
C HIS A 241 16.24 -50.72 -9.57
N HIS A 242 15.72 -51.69 -8.80
CA HIS A 242 14.89 -51.43 -7.64
C HIS A 242 15.73 -50.92 -6.46
N GLU A 243 16.91 -51.48 -6.24
CA GLU A 243 17.86 -51.00 -5.24
C GLU A 243 18.39 -49.61 -5.60
N ALA A 244 18.73 -49.36 -6.86
CA ALA A 244 19.13 -48.03 -7.33
C ALA A 244 17.99 -47.02 -7.23
N ARG A 245 16.75 -47.38 -7.62
CA ARG A 245 15.58 -46.50 -7.44
C ARG A 245 15.31 -46.24 -5.96
N SER A 246 15.37 -47.26 -5.11
CA SER A 246 15.17 -47.14 -3.67
C SER A 246 16.25 -46.28 -3.01
N TRP A 247 17.49 -46.39 -3.48
CA TRP A 247 18.60 -45.57 -3.00
C TRP A 247 18.47 -44.13 -3.46
N VAL A 248 18.06 -43.89 -4.71
CA VAL A 248 17.81 -42.54 -5.23
C VAL A 248 16.60 -41.91 -4.54
N THR A 249 15.48 -42.64 -4.36
CA THR A 249 14.33 -42.09 -3.63
C THR A 249 14.68 -41.83 -2.18
N SER A 250 15.44 -42.71 -1.51
CA SER A 250 15.90 -42.47 -0.15
C SER A 250 16.86 -41.28 -0.06
N THR A 251 17.76 -41.12 -1.03
CA THR A 251 18.72 -40.00 -1.06
C THR A 251 18.00 -38.68 -1.35
N VAL A 252 17.08 -38.66 -2.31
CA VAL A 252 16.25 -37.49 -2.63
C VAL A 252 15.34 -37.15 -1.46
N GLU A 253 14.69 -38.13 -0.82
CA GLU A 253 13.88 -37.89 0.38
C GLU A 253 14.71 -37.39 1.54
N ASN A 254 15.94 -37.87 1.72
CA ASN A 254 16.84 -37.38 2.77
C ASN A 254 17.32 -35.96 2.49
N VAL A 255 17.66 -35.62 1.24
CA VAL A 255 18.06 -34.25 0.85
C VAL A 255 16.86 -33.31 0.93
N VAL A 256 15.68 -33.73 0.48
CA VAL A 256 14.44 -32.94 0.62
C VAL A 256 14.10 -32.74 2.09
N ARG A 257 14.29 -33.75 2.94
CA ARG A 257 14.08 -33.63 4.38
C ARG A 257 15.13 -32.73 5.04
N GLU A 258 16.39 -32.82 4.65
CA GLU A 258 17.46 -31.97 5.17
C GLU A 258 17.28 -30.51 4.74
N VAL A 259 16.93 -30.26 3.47
CA VAL A 259 16.59 -28.91 2.97
C VAL A 259 15.29 -28.42 3.58
N ALA A 260 14.27 -29.26 3.74
CA ALA A 260 13.03 -28.89 4.41
C ALA A 260 13.24 -28.65 5.90
N ASP A 261 14.15 -29.36 6.56
CA ASP A 261 14.51 -29.14 7.97
C ASP A 261 15.38 -27.90 8.11
N GLU A 262 16.30 -27.61 7.18
CA GLU A 262 17.12 -26.40 7.18
C GLU A 262 16.28 -25.15 6.89
N GLU A 263 15.36 -25.22 5.92
CA GLU A 263 14.38 -24.17 5.61
C GLU A 263 13.28 -24.09 6.68
N SER A 264 12.84 -25.20 7.27
CA SER A 264 11.94 -25.17 8.43
C SER A 264 12.66 -24.64 9.67
N PHE A 265 13.96 -24.82 9.81
CA PHE A 265 14.75 -24.26 10.91
C PHE A 265 15.00 -22.77 10.71
N THR A 266 15.19 -22.27 9.48
CA THR A 266 15.22 -20.83 9.19
C THR A 266 13.85 -20.19 9.36
N ILE A 267 12.77 -20.81 8.86
CA ILE A 267 11.39 -20.35 9.06
C ILE A 267 10.99 -20.45 10.53
N CYS A 268 11.34 -21.52 11.26
CA CYS A 268 11.07 -21.63 12.70
C CYS A 268 11.99 -20.72 13.51
N LYS A 269 13.20 -20.39 13.06
CA LYS A 269 14.04 -19.38 13.71
C LYS A 269 13.44 -17.99 13.52
N ASP A 270 12.91 -17.69 12.33
CA ASP A 270 12.23 -16.44 12.05
C ASP A 270 10.88 -16.35 12.79
N ALA A 271 10.12 -17.46 12.86
CA ALA A 271 8.86 -17.56 13.61
C ALA A 271 9.07 -17.65 15.14
N ASN A 272 10.17 -18.25 15.63
CA ASN A 272 10.52 -18.25 17.05
C ASN A 272 11.13 -16.90 17.46
N VAL A 273 11.72 -16.12 16.54
CA VAL A 273 12.05 -14.71 16.81
C VAL A 273 10.77 -13.86 16.91
N GLU A 274 9.74 -14.14 16.12
CA GLU A 274 8.41 -13.51 16.27
C GLU A 274 7.65 -13.99 17.52
N GLY A 275 7.74 -15.29 17.86
CA GLY A 275 7.13 -15.91 19.03
C GLY A 275 7.81 -15.52 20.35
N LEU A 276 9.14 -15.46 20.39
CA LEU A 276 9.90 -14.98 21.55
C LEU A 276 9.73 -13.46 21.73
N ALA A 277 9.57 -12.69 20.65
CA ALA A 277 9.19 -11.27 20.74
C ALA A 277 7.77 -11.09 21.29
N ALA A 278 6.82 -11.97 20.92
CA ALA A 278 5.47 -11.98 21.47
C ALA A 278 5.45 -12.41 22.95
N SER A 279 6.19 -13.46 23.34
CA SER A 279 6.28 -13.91 24.74
C SER A 279 7.06 -12.97 25.65
N ILE A 280 8.08 -12.24 25.17
CA ILE A 280 8.75 -11.20 25.95
C ILE A 280 7.82 -9.98 26.16
N SER A 281 6.91 -9.70 25.22
CA SER A 281 5.87 -8.66 25.41
C SER A 281 4.73 -9.09 26.35
N GLY A 282 4.46 -10.40 26.45
CA GLY A 282 3.46 -10.95 27.38
C GLY A 282 3.96 -11.10 28.81
N GLY A 283 5.23 -11.49 29.00
CA GLY A 283 5.80 -11.73 30.33
C GLY A 283 6.17 -10.46 31.11
N LEU A 284 6.37 -9.33 30.45
CA LEU A 284 6.69 -8.04 31.11
C LEU A 284 5.44 -7.30 31.65
N VAL A 285 4.24 -7.86 31.47
CA VAL A 285 2.98 -7.28 31.98
C VAL A 285 2.53 -7.93 33.30
N ASP A 286 3.03 -9.13 33.64
CA ASP A 286 2.62 -9.85 34.86
C ASP A 286 3.57 -9.71 36.06
N GLU A 287 4.64 -8.91 35.96
CA GLU A 287 5.55 -8.63 37.10
C GLU A 287 5.45 -7.17 37.64
N PHE A 288 4.44 -6.42 37.20
CA PHE A 288 4.14 -5.06 37.72
C PHE A 288 2.67 -4.86 38.15
N LEU A 289 2.01 -5.93 38.60
CA LEU A 289 0.83 -5.88 39.47
C LEU A 289 1.15 -6.45 40.84
#